data_AF-A0A7V2NFR5-F1
#
_entry.id   AF-A0A7V2NFR5-F1
#
_cell.length_a   1.000
_cell.length_b   1.000
_cell.length_c   1.000
_cell.angle_alpha   90.00
_cell.angle_beta   90.00
_cell.angle_gamma   90.00
#
_symmetry.space_group_name_H-M   'P 1'
#
loop_
_entity.id
_entity.type
_entity.pdbx_description
1 polymer ?
#
loop_
_entity_poly.entity_id
_entity_poly.type
_entity_poly.pdbx_seq_one_letter_code
_entity_poly.pdbx_strand_id
1 'polypeptide(L)'
;MFYLSILSTKEQRELELLNELDKAKSDDEKLEFLNRLLCSKDNFNKYIVDEYKDYPLKDLYVLIEDMYKSGKNLNDLLKDFDIVNIIKIQITQDGIDYLETSFLCFNEKNSYRILGKMNVNLRSYLLSLKNRLASLEKKYPDFSDRIKALEAVVNQRFLKAYADFKHWYDKTIEILPGTWNRFADWERIYYEYVDLLVKLSVMNQNTYSKIKEVINKQIWVCSYMKDSSWGIPDDTMRFMSGLAQAFIDKKMYQEALTVMKDVVKLYKSAYEWNKVLLPKWEEKANAANASNKIKQIYSRMKNFVRSYEKLQNEIQSFIDELIKVYGNVIKLNDQKARKMYENDWSTNILTGENKKVTLEEVIDYLKSEKK
;
A
#
# COMPACT_ATOMS: atom_id res chain seq x y z
N MET A 1 -14.76 22.11 7.22
CA MET A 1 -15.00 20.76 6.66
C MET A 1 -13.78 19.86 6.84
N PHE A 2 -12.56 20.30 6.49
CA PHE A 2 -11.31 19.56 6.79
C PHE A 2 -11.21 19.01 8.23
N TYR A 3 -11.35 19.86 9.26
CA TYR A 3 -11.29 19.39 10.65
C TYR A 3 -12.46 18.46 11.03
N LEU A 4 -13.63 18.62 10.41
CA LEU A 4 -14.77 17.71 10.64
C LEU A 4 -14.46 16.31 10.11
N SER A 5 -13.78 16.20 8.96
CA SER A 5 -13.29 14.91 8.47
C SER A 5 -12.35 14.24 9.48
N ILE A 6 -11.37 14.97 10.01
CA ILE A 6 -10.43 14.41 10.99
C ILE A 6 -11.18 13.95 12.25
N LEU A 7 -12.18 14.72 12.70
CA LEU A 7 -13.03 14.35 13.83
C LEU A 7 -13.92 13.13 13.51
N SER A 8 -14.30 12.93 12.25
CA SER A 8 -15.14 11.82 11.81
C SER A 8 -14.50 10.48 12.13
N THR A 9 -13.18 10.36 11.96
CA THR A 9 -12.47 9.09 12.10
C THR A 9 -11.82 8.91 13.47
N LYS A 10 -12.15 9.75 14.46
CA LYS A 10 -11.59 9.62 15.81
C LYS A 10 -12.27 8.51 16.58
N GLU A 11 -11.48 7.85 17.43
CA GLU A 11 -11.96 6.83 18.38
C GLU A 11 -13.09 7.35 19.28
N GLN A 12 -13.08 8.64 19.63
CA GLN A 12 -14.19 9.23 20.40
C GLN A 12 -15.54 9.10 19.68
N ARG A 13 -15.61 9.31 18.36
CA ARG A 13 -16.87 9.19 17.60
C ARG A 13 -17.34 7.74 17.54
N GLU A 14 -16.43 6.79 17.38
CA GLU A 14 -16.73 5.36 17.47
C GLU A 14 -17.35 5.02 18.83
N LEU A 15 -16.73 5.47 19.92
CA LEU A 15 -17.25 5.26 21.28
C LEU A 15 -18.60 5.95 21.51
N GLU A 16 -18.81 7.16 20.98
CA GLU A 16 -20.09 7.86 21.07
C GLU A 16 -21.21 7.07 20.38
N LEU A 17 -20.95 6.57 19.16
CA LEU A 17 -21.92 5.78 18.39
C LEU A 17 -22.22 4.43 19.06
N LEU A 18 -21.21 3.76 19.60
CA LEU A 18 -21.40 2.52 20.37
C LEU A 18 -22.22 2.76 21.64
N ASN A 19 -21.90 3.82 22.39
CA ASN A 19 -22.66 4.20 23.59
C ASN A 19 -24.11 4.58 23.27
N GLU A 20 -24.38 5.17 22.11
CA GLU A 20 -25.73 5.47 21.68
C GLU A 20 -26.51 4.19 21.36
N LEU A 21 -25.89 3.25 20.64
CA LEU A 21 -26.47 1.93 20.37
C LEU A 21 -26.76 1.15 21.65
N ASP A 22 -25.85 1.17 22.63
CA ASP A 22 -26.00 0.47 23.91
C ASP A 22 -27.10 1.06 24.80
N LYS A 23 -27.43 2.35 24.61
CA LYS A 23 -28.51 3.03 25.35
C LYS A 23 -29.90 2.80 24.76
N ALA A 24 -29.99 2.24 23.56
CA ALA A 24 -31.27 1.92 22.93
C ALA A 24 -32.08 0.94 23.79
N LYS A 25 -33.32 1.31 24.11
CA LYS A 25 -34.20 0.58 25.04
C LYS A 25 -34.97 -0.54 24.37
N SER A 26 -35.04 -0.54 23.04
CA SER A 26 -35.76 -1.54 22.24
C SER A 26 -34.96 -1.91 20.99
N ASP A 27 -35.34 -3.02 20.37
CA ASP A 27 -34.77 -3.41 19.07
C ASP A 27 -35.16 -2.43 17.96
N ASP A 28 -36.35 -1.80 18.05
CA ASP A 28 -36.78 -0.76 17.12
C ASP A 28 -35.88 0.49 17.21
N GLU A 29 -35.50 0.92 18.43
CA GLU A 29 -34.55 2.03 18.62
C GLU A 29 -33.16 1.69 18.05
N LYS A 30 -32.73 0.42 18.16
CA LYS A 30 -31.48 -0.04 17.54
C LYS A 30 -31.55 -0.03 16.01
N LEU A 31 -32.67 -0.46 15.43
CA LEU A 31 -32.87 -0.41 13.98
C LEU A 31 -32.94 1.04 13.47
N GLU A 32 -33.57 1.94 14.22
CA GLU A 32 -33.58 3.37 13.90
C GLU A 32 -32.15 3.96 13.93
N PHE A 33 -31.35 3.62 14.94
CA PHE A 33 -29.95 3.99 14.99
C PHE A 33 -29.18 3.51 13.75
N LEU A 34 -29.34 2.23 13.36
CA LEU A 34 -28.67 1.67 12.17
C LEU A 34 -29.12 2.36 10.89
N ASN A 35 -30.42 2.60 10.73
CA ASN A 35 -30.98 3.32 9.58
C ASN A 35 -30.36 4.71 9.46
N ARG A 36 -30.26 5.43 10.59
CA ARG A 36 -29.67 6.76 10.62
C ARG A 36 -28.19 6.75 10.27
N LEU A 37 -27.44 5.79 10.80
CA LEU A 37 -26.01 5.65 10.51
C LEU A 37 -25.76 5.28 9.05
N LEU A 38 -26.51 4.31 8.51
CA LEU A 38 -26.17 3.65 7.23
C LEU A 38 -26.99 4.14 6.03
N CYS A 39 -28.08 4.88 6.24
CA CYS A 39 -29.03 5.21 5.17
C CYS A 39 -29.52 6.65 5.18
N SER A 40 -29.36 7.38 6.28
CA SER A 40 -30.00 8.69 6.46
C SER A 40 -29.04 9.78 6.95
N LYS A 41 -29.55 11.02 7.04
CA LYS A 41 -28.77 12.17 7.48
C LYS A 41 -28.57 12.10 9.00
N ASP A 42 -27.41 11.59 9.43
CA ASP A 42 -26.87 11.87 10.75
C ASP A 42 -26.64 13.39 10.87
N ASN A 43 -26.96 13.99 12.02
CA ASN A 43 -26.61 15.38 12.32
C ASN A 43 -25.12 15.67 12.08
N PHE A 44 -24.28 14.65 12.26
CA PHE A 44 -22.85 14.76 11.98
C PHE A 44 -22.55 14.98 10.50
N ASN A 45 -23.35 14.46 9.55
CA ASN A 45 -23.07 14.52 8.11
C ASN A 45 -23.79 15.68 7.38
N LYS A 46 -24.44 16.58 8.12
CA LYS A 46 -25.27 17.66 7.56
C LYS A 46 -24.54 18.65 6.64
N TYR A 47 -23.23 18.81 6.81
CA TYR A 47 -22.43 19.75 6.02
C TYR A 47 -21.71 19.09 4.84
N ILE A 48 -21.88 17.77 4.64
CA ILE A 48 -21.41 17.08 3.44
C ILE A 48 -22.35 17.45 2.29
N VAL A 49 -21.77 17.95 1.20
CA VAL A 49 -22.52 18.29 -0.02
C VAL A 49 -23.06 17.00 -0.64
N ASP A 50 -24.30 17.04 -1.12
CA ASP A 50 -25.04 15.83 -1.52
C ASP A 50 -24.34 15.02 -2.63
N GLU A 51 -23.55 15.66 -3.51
CA GLU A 51 -22.73 14.98 -4.52
C GLU A 51 -21.67 14.04 -3.92
N TYR A 52 -21.08 14.41 -2.78
CA TYR A 52 -20.03 13.64 -2.13
C TYR A 52 -20.55 12.69 -1.06
N LYS A 53 -21.86 12.70 -0.77
CA LYS A 53 -22.44 11.93 0.33
C LYS A 53 -22.66 10.48 -0.08
N ASP A 54 -21.95 9.55 0.54
CA ASP A 54 -22.01 8.13 0.21
C ASP A 54 -22.42 7.27 1.40
N TYR A 55 -23.27 6.28 1.12
CA TYR A 55 -23.79 5.31 2.09
C TYR A 55 -23.44 3.89 1.62
N PRO A 56 -22.18 3.46 1.78
CA PRO A 56 -21.67 2.25 1.16
C PRO A 56 -22.33 0.97 1.70
N LEU A 57 -23.00 1.05 2.86
CA LEU A 57 -23.59 -0.08 3.57
C LEU A 57 -25.12 0.04 3.73
N LYS A 58 -25.80 0.84 2.90
CA LYS A 58 -27.27 0.94 2.91
C LYS A 58 -27.95 -0.44 2.80
N ASP A 59 -27.45 -1.29 1.90
CA ASP A 59 -28.03 -2.63 1.66
C ASP A 59 -27.81 -3.59 2.84
N LEU A 60 -26.79 -3.35 3.67
CA LEU A 60 -26.58 -4.11 4.90
C LEU A 60 -27.70 -3.82 5.90
N TYR A 61 -28.11 -2.56 6.05
CA TYR A 61 -29.24 -2.22 6.92
C TYR A 61 -30.51 -2.95 6.46
N VAL A 62 -30.82 -2.90 5.16
CA VAL A 62 -32.00 -3.59 4.60
C VAL A 62 -31.95 -5.10 4.87
N LEU A 63 -30.77 -5.72 4.76
CA LEU A 63 -30.59 -7.13 5.09
C LEU A 63 -30.82 -7.41 6.58
N ILE A 64 -30.22 -6.63 7.48
CA ILE A 64 -30.39 -6.80 8.94
C ILE A 64 -31.85 -6.64 9.34
N GLU A 65 -32.53 -5.62 8.80
CA GLU A 65 -33.93 -5.35 9.09
C GLU A 65 -34.83 -6.53 8.68
N ASP A 66 -34.61 -7.10 7.50
CA ASP A 66 -35.42 -8.22 7.03
C ASP A 66 -35.10 -9.54 7.76
N MET A 67 -33.85 -9.77 8.14
CA MET A 67 -33.48 -10.90 9.00
C MET A 67 -34.17 -10.79 10.36
N TYR A 68 -34.22 -9.59 10.95
CA TYR A 68 -34.94 -9.33 12.18
C TYR A 68 -36.45 -9.56 12.03
N LYS A 69 -37.08 -9.01 10.99
CA LYS A 69 -38.51 -9.22 10.68
C LYS A 69 -38.85 -10.69 10.44
N SER A 70 -37.88 -11.48 9.99
CA SER A 70 -38.02 -12.95 9.82
C SER A 70 -37.76 -13.74 11.11
N GLY A 71 -37.65 -13.06 12.26
CA GLY A 71 -37.54 -13.67 13.59
C GLY A 71 -36.12 -13.95 14.07
N LYS A 72 -35.07 -13.44 13.42
CA LYS A 72 -33.70 -13.55 13.93
C LYS A 72 -33.47 -12.52 15.05
N ASN A 73 -32.70 -12.91 16.08
CA ASN A 73 -32.38 -12.02 17.20
C ASN A 73 -31.45 -10.88 16.75
N LEU A 74 -31.84 -9.62 16.99
CA LEU A 74 -31.08 -8.45 16.54
C LEU A 74 -29.68 -8.35 17.16
N ASN A 75 -29.52 -8.67 18.44
CA ASN A 75 -28.21 -8.60 19.10
C ASN A 75 -27.22 -9.64 18.54
N ASP A 76 -27.72 -10.83 18.22
CA ASP A 76 -26.92 -11.84 17.52
C ASP A 76 -26.52 -11.34 16.14
N LEU A 77 -27.45 -10.74 15.38
CA LEU A 77 -27.12 -10.15 14.06
C LEU A 77 -26.06 -9.06 14.18
N LEU A 78 -26.17 -8.14 15.13
CA LEU A 78 -25.19 -7.06 15.34
C LEU A 78 -23.78 -7.61 15.65
N LYS A 79 -23.72 -8.67 16.45
CA LYS A 79 -22.46 -9.39 16.73
C LYS A 79 -21.97 -10.16 15.50
N ASP A 80 -22.87 -10.76 14.75
CA ASP A 80 -22.56 -11.55 13.57
C ASP A 80 -22.02 -10.69 12.43
N PHE A 81 -22.58 -9.50 12.20
CA PHE A 81 -22.09 -8.56 11.21
C PHE A 81 -20.90 -7.70 11.68
N ASP A 82 -20.47 -7.85 12.94
CA ASP A 82 -19.41 -7.04 13.56
C ASP A 82 -19.72 -5.55 13.50
N ILE A 83 -20.72 -5.12 14.29
CA ILE A 83 -21.20 -3.73 14.33
C ILE A 83 -20.09 -2.70 14.55
N VAL A 84 -19.02 -3.06 15.26
CA VAL A 84 -17.85 -2.18 15.46
C VAL A 84 -17.16 -1.91 14.13
N ASN A 85 -16.94 -2.94 13.31
CA ASN A 85 -16.37 -2.76 11.97
C ASN A 85 -17.33 -2.01 11.02
N ILE A 86 -18.64 -2.21 11.14
CA ILE A 86 -19.66 -1.47 10.37
C ILE A 86 -19.60 0.04 10.68
N ILE A 87 -19.53 0.40 11.96
CA ILE A 87 -19.35 1.79 12.39
C ILE A 87 -18.05 2.35 11.81
N LYS A 88 -16.94 1.60 11.89
CA LYS A 88 -15.64 2.02 11.31
C LYS A 88 -15.70 2.31 9.82
N ILE A 89 -16.42 1.48 9.05
CA ILE A 89 -16.62 1.71 7.61
C ILE A 89 -17.34 3.04 7.40
N GLN A 90 -18.48 3.25 8.07
CA GLN A 90 -19.29 4.45 7.86
C GLN A 90 -18.58 5.73 8.30
N ILE A 91 -17.96 5.76 9.49
CA ILE A 91 -17.26 6.96 9.95
C ILE A 91 -16.03 7.30 9.09
N THR A 92 -15.39 6.29 8.50
CA THR A 92 -14.30 6.48 7.56
C THR A 92 -14.81 7.05 6.23
N GLN A 93 -15.94 6.54 5.73
CA GLN A 93 -16.59 7.09 4.54
C GLN A 93 -17.01 8.55 4.76
N ASP A 94 -17.69 8.86 5.87
CA ASP A 94 -18.04 10.23 6.22
C ASP A 94 -16.81 11.16 6.25
N GLY A 95 -15.68 10.65 6.75
CA GLY A 95 -14.41 11.36 6.75
C GLY A 95 -13.89 11.66 5.35
N ILE A 96 -13.99 10.70 4.42
CA ILE A 96 -13.64 10.87 3.01
C ILE A 96 -14.54 11.93 2.39
N ASP A 97 -15.86 11.77 2.51
CA ASP A 97 -16.87 12.66 1.95
C ASP A 97 -16.69 14.11 2.45
N TYR A 98 -16.34 14.28 3.73
CA TYR A 98 -16.03 15.59 4.30
C TYR A 98 -14.77 16.24 3.73
N LEU A 99 -13.72 15.45 3.45
CA LEU A 99 -12.49 15.95 2.83
C LEU A 99 -12.74 16.32 1.37
N GLU A 100 -13.46 15.48 0.63
CA GLU A 100 -13.84 15.78 -0.75
C GLU A 100 -14.71 17.04 -0.83
N THR A 101 -15.71 17.16 0.06
CA THR A 101 -16.51 18.38 0.18
C THR A 101 -15.63 19.59 0.52
N SER A 102 -14.60 19.42 1.35
CA SER A 102 -13.73 20.53 1.75
C SER A 102 -12.97 21.14 0.57
N PHE A 103 -12.66 20.37 -0.48
CA PHE A 103 -11.99 20.87 -1.67
C PHE A 103 -12.80 21.90 -2.45
N LEU A 104 -14.12 21.98 -2.26
CA LEU A 104 -14.96 23.02 -2.86
C LEU A 104 -14.62 24.43 -2.33
N CYS A 105 -14.10 24.54 -1.11
CA CYS A 105 -13.84 25.83 -0.46
C CYS A 105 -12.40 25.99 0.05
N PHE A 106 -11.66 24.90 0.22
CA PHE A 106 -10.33 24.92 0.81
C PHE A 106 -9.48 23.74 0.31
N ASN A 107 -8.35 24.06 -0.30
CA ASN A 107 -7.40 23.06 -0.80
C ASN A 107 -6.18 22.96 0.12
N GLU A 108 -6.26 22.06 1.09
CA GLU A 108 -5.16 21.80 2.03
C GLU A 108 -4.29 20.65 1.52
N LYS A 109 -2.97 20.83 1.53
CA LYS A 109 -2.05 19.91 0.85
C LYS A 109 -1.95 18.53 1.52
N ASN A 110 -2.11 18.44 2.85
CA ASN A 110 -2.19 17.16 3.56
C ASN A 110 -3.49 16.39 3.29
N SER A 111 -4.55 17.05 2.83
CA SER A 111 -5.84 16.40 2.53
C SER A 111 -5.69 15.22 1.57
N TYR A 112 -4.85 15.35 0.54
CA TYR A 112 -4.62 14.26 -0.43
C TYR A 112 -4.00 13.02 0.23
N ARG A 113 -2.98 13.20 1.09
CA ARG A 113 -2.36 12.09 1.81
C ARG A 113 -3.34 11.48 2.80
N ILE A 114 -4.13 12.30 3.49
CA ILE A 114 -5.15 11.85 4.44
C ILE A 114 -6.22 11.04 3.72
N LEU A 115 -6.74 11.51 2.59
CA LEU A 115 -7.69 10.77 1.75
C LEU A 115 -7.12 9.42 1.29
N GLY A 116 -5.85 9.39 0.87
CA GLY A 116 -5.16 8.15 0.55
C GLY A 116 -5.15 7.17 1.72
N LYS A 117 -4.83 7.64 2.93
CA LYS A 117 -4.82 6.82 4.15
C LYS A 117 -6.22 6.36 4.59
N MET A 118 -7.23 7.23 4.48
CA MET A 118 -8.61 6.86 4.78
C MET A 118 -9.10 5.77 3.84
N ASN A 119 -8.76 5.83 2.55
CA ASN A 119 -9.08 4.78 1.59
C ASN A 119 -8.36 3.45 1.87
N VAL A 120 -7.11 3.50 2.37
CA VAL A 120 -6.39 2.31 2.86
C VAL A 120 -7.14 1.66 4.03
N ASN A 121 -7.58 2.46 5.00
CA ASN A 121 -8.33 1.98 6.16
C ASN A 121 -9.70 1.41 5.76
N LEU A 122 -10.45 2.15 4.94
CA LEU A 122 -11.75 1.73 4.41
C LEU A 122 -11.64 0.38 3.70
N ARG A 123 -10.62 0.22 2.85
CA ARG A 123 -10.35 -1.05 2.16
C ARG A 123 -10.10 -2.20 3.14
N SER A 124 -9.38 -1.95 4.23
CA SER A 124 -9.11 -2.94 5.28
C SER A 124 -10.40 -3.39 5.98
N TYR A 125 -11.24 -2.43 6.37
CA TYR A 125 -12.52 -2.73 7.02
C TYR A 125 -13.50 -3.46 6.09
N LEU A 126 -13.53 -3.09 4.81
CA LEU A 126 -14.32 -3.78 3.79
C LEU A 126 -13.83 -5.21 3.53
N LEU A 127 -12.52 -5.46 3.59
CA LEU A 127 -11.98 -6.82 3.49
C LEU A 127 -12.45 -7.69 4.66
N SER A 128 -12.42 -7.13 5.88
CA SER A 128 -12.93 -7.82 7.07
C SER A 128 -14.40 -8.19 6.89
N LEU A 129 -15.23 -7.23 6.47
CA LEU A 129 -16.65 -7.45 6.21
C LEU A 129 -16.88 -8.49 5.11
N LYS A 130 -16.16 -8.41 3.98
CA LYS A 130 -16.25 -9.40 2.90
C LYS A 130 -15.99 -10.83 3.41
N ASN A 131 -14.90 -11.03 4.16
CA ASN A 131 -14.57 -12.33 4.73
C ASN A 131 -15.65 -12.82 5.72
N ARG A 132 -16.27 -11.88 6.44
CA ARG A 132 -17.37 -12.17 7.37
C ARG A 132 -18.63 -12.62 6.63
N LEU A 133 -19.01 -11.93 5.55
CA LEU A 133 -20.19 -12.28 4.74
C LEU A 133 -20.13 -13.71 4.21
N ALA A 134 -18.97 -14.17 3.74
CA ALA A 134 -18.78 -15.56 3.31
C ALA A 134 -19.05 -16.60 4.42
N SER A 135 -18.83 -16.22 5.69
CA SER A 135 -19.17 -17.07 6.84
C SER A 135 -20.66 -17.00 7.19
N LEU A 136 -21.26 -15.81 7.06
CA LEU A 136 -22.68 -15.59 7.34
C LEU A 136 -23.59 -16.24 6.31
N GLU A 137 -23.16 -16.34 5.04
CA GLU A 137 -23.89 -17.08 4.01
C GLU A 137 -24.18 -18.52 4.44
N LYS A 138 -23.21 -19.17 5.09
CA LYS A 138 -23.35 -20.55 5.60
C LYS A 138 -24.22 -20.61 6.86
N LYS A 139 -24.17 -19.57 7.70
CA LYS A 139 -24.94 -19.49 8.95
C LYS A 139 -26.42 -19.21 8.69
N TYR A 140 -26.72 -18.44 7.65
CA TYR A 140 -28.06 -17.99 7.29
C TYR A 140 -28.41 -18.39 5.85
N PRO A 141 -28.64 -19.70 5.59
CA PRO A 141 -28.90 -20.19 4.24
C PRO A 141 -30.14 -19.57 3.61
N ASP A 142 -31.18 -19.27 4.41
CA ASP A 142 -32.41 -18.61 3.97
C ASP A 142 -32.18 -17.20 3.38
N PHE A 143 -31.01 -16.61 3.66
CA PHE A 143 -30.60 -15.28 3.20
C PHE A 143 -29.39 -15.32 2.24
N SER A 144 -28.97 -16.51 1.79
CA SER A 144 -27.74 -16.69 0.99
C SER A 144 -27.67 -15.75 -0.22
N ASP A 145 -28.74 -15.67 -1.02
CA ASP A 145 -28.76 -14.82 -2.23
C ASP A 145 -28.58 -13.33 -1.90
N ARG A 146 -29.17 -12.88 -0.79
CA ARG A 146 -29.08 -11.49 -0.34
C ARG A 146 -27.71 -11.18 0.26
N ILE A 147 -27.12 -12.13 0.98
CA ILE A 147 -25.75 -12.02 1.48
C ILE A 147 -24.76 -11.95 0.31
N LYS A 148 -24.95 -12.76 -0.74
CA LYS A 148 -24.14 -12.69 -1.98
C LYS A 148 -24.29 -11.36 -2.70
N ALA A 149 -25.50 -10.83 -2.79
CA ALA A 149 -25.74 -9.51 -3.36
C ALA A 149 -24.99 -8.42 -2.58
N LEU A 150 -25.07 -8.44 -1.24
CA LEU A 150 -24.30 -7.53 -0.39
C LEU A 150 -22.78 -7.72 -0.55
N GLU A 151 -22.30 -8.97 -0.63
CA GLU A 151 -20.89 -9.27 -0.84
C GLU A 151 -20.38 -8.67 -2.15
N ALA A 152 -21.17 -8.73 -3.23
CA ALA A 152 -20.83 -8.12 -4.51
C ALA A 152 -20.67 -6.60 -4.39
N VAL A 153 -21.58 -5.92 -3.67
CA VAL A 153 -21.50 -4.48 -3.38
C VAL A 153 -20.25 -4.15 -2.56
N VAL A 154 -20.01 -4.88 -1.46
CA VAL A 154 -18.83 -4.71 -0.61
C VAL A 154 -17.54 -4.94 -1.40
N ASN A 155 -17.52 -5.93 -2.30
CA ASN A 155 -16.36 -6.20 -3.16
C ASN A 155 -16.11 -5.07 -4.17
N GLN A 156 -17.15 -4.46 -4.75
CA GLN A 156 -16.99 -3.29 -5.60
C GLN A 156 -16.40 -2.10 -4.82
N ARG A 157 -16.92 -1.82 -3.61
CA ARG A 157 -16.39 -0.77 -2.73
C ARG A 157 -14.93 -1.04 -2.34
N PHE A 158 -14.60 -2.29 -2.05
CA PHE A 158 -13.23 -2.72 -1.74
C PHE A 158 -12.26 -2.45 -2.89
N LEU A 159 -12.66 -2.75 -4.13
CA LEU A 159 -11.86 -2.45 -5.33
C LEU A 159 -11.75 -0.95 -5.59
N LYS A 160 -12.84 -0.19 -5.41
CA LYS A 160 -12.86 1.27 -5.55
C LYS A 160 -11.91 1.94 -4.56
N ALA A 161 -11.95 1.56 -3.28
CA ALA A 161 -11.07 2.12 -2.25
C ALA A 161 -9.57 1.93 -2.60
N TYR A 162 -9.19 0.82 -3.25
CA TYR A 162 -7.82 0.64 -3.75
C TYR A 162 -7.49 1.58 -4.92
N ALA A 163 -8.43 1.80 -5.84
CA ALA A 163 -8.24 2.75 -6.94
C ALA A 163 -8.10 4.19 -6.41
N ASP A 164 -8.97 4.58 -5.48
CA ASP A 164 -8.98 5.92 -4.87
C ASP A 164 -7.72 6.16 -4.04
N PHE A 165 -7.25 5.17 -3.27
CA PHE A 165 -5.96 5.23 -2.58
C PHE A 165 -4.83 5.63 -3.54
N LYS A 166 -4.71 4.95 -4.70
CA LYS A 166 -3.68 5.25 -5.69
C LYS A 166 -3.86 6.65 -6.27
N HIS A 167 -5.09 7.01 -6.64
CA HIS A 167 -5.41 8.34 -7.16
C HIS A 167 -4.95 9.44 -6.20
N TRP A 168 -5.30 9.32 -4.92
CA TRP A 168 -4.99 10.33 -3.92
C TRP A 168 -3.49 10.38 -3.57
N TYR A 169 -2.79 9.24 -3.55
CA TYR A 169 -1.33 9.25 -3.40
C TYR A 169 -0.60 9.79 -4.63
N ASP A 170 -1.07 9.53 -5.85
CA ASP A 170 -0.54 10.13 -7.07
C ASP A 170 -0.65 11.66 -7.02
N LYS A 171 -1.83 12.17 -6.61
CA LYS A 171 -2.05 13.60 -6.39
C LYS A 171 -1.17 14.17 -5.29
N THR A 172 -0.99 13.42 -4.21
CA THR A 172 -0.12 13.80 -3.08
C THR A 172 1.31 14.09 -3.55
N ILE A 173 1.92 13.16 -4.30
CA ILE A 173 3.29 13.33 -4.82
C ILE A 173 3.35 14.27 -6.04
N GLU A 174 2.23 14.65 -6.65
CA GLU A 174 2.15 15.68 -7.70
C GLU A 174 2.13 17.09 -7.10
N ILE A 175 1.36 17.32 -6.04
CA ILE A 175 1.17 18.64 -5.44
C ILE A 175 2.33 19.01 -4.50
N LEU A 176 2.86 18.04 -3.76
CA LEU A 176 4.04 18.21 -2.92
C LEU A 176 5.09 17.14 -3.29
N PRO A 177 5.71 17.29 -4.48
CA PRO A 177 6.73 16.36 -4.92
C PRO A 177 7.97 16.42 -4.01
N GLY A 178 8.23 17.58 -3.38
CA GLY A 178 9.33 17.84 -2.45
C GLY A 178 8.98 18.97 -1.45
N THR A 179 9.97 19.80 -1.06
CA THR A 179 9.84 20.86 -0.03
C THR A 179 9.83 20.34 1.41
N TRP A 180 10.55 19.25 1.64
CA TRP A 180 10.64 18.59 2.95
C TRP A 180 11.38 19.41 4.01
N ASN A 181 12.07 20.47 3.60
CA ASN A 181 12.58 21.50 4.51
C ASN A 181 11.47 22.27 5.25
N ARG A 182 10.28 22.40 4.64
CA ARG A 182 9.11 23.05 5.24
C ARG A 182 8.13 22.04 5.81
N PHE A 183 8.05 20.85 5.21
CA PHE A 183 7.15 19.78 5.61
C PHE A 183 7.93 18.48 5.84
N ALA A 184 8.62 18.39 6.98
CA ALA A 184 9.51 17.26 7.28
C ALA A 184 8.77 15.91 7.29
N ASP A 185 7.49 15.90 7.71
CA ASP A 185 6.64 14.69 7.76
C ASP A 185 6.37 14.06 6.38
N TRP A 186 6.78 14.74 5.31
CA TRP A 186 6.61 14.30 3.92
C TRP A 186 7.86 13.65 3.33
N GLU A 187 9.00 13.68 4.02
CA GLU A 187 10.26 13.12 3.50
C GLU A 187 10.12 11.66 3.06
N ARG A 188 9.27 10.90 3.77
CA ARG A 188 9.07 9.47 3.52
C ARG A 188 7.84 9.14 2.67
N ILE A 189 7.21 10.12 2.00
CA ILE A 189 5.95 9.91 1.29
C ILE A 189 6.04 8.89 0.16
N TYR A 190 7.15 8.89 -0.59
CA TYR A 190 7.39 7.94 -1.68
C TYR A 190 7.57 6.52 -1.15
N TYR A 191 8.31 6.35 -0.05
CA TYR A 191 8.43 5.07 0.65
C TYR A 191 7.07 4.59 1.18
N GLU A 192 6.31 5.47 1.85
CA GLU A 192 4.97 5.16 2.35
C GLU A 192 4.07 4.66 1.22
N TYR A 193 4.11 5.32 0.06
CA TYR A 193 3.30 4.92 -1.08
C TYR A 193 3.71 3.55 -1.64
N VAL A 194 5.00 3.32 -1.85
CA VAL A 194 5.52 2.03 -2.35
C VAL A 194 5.22 0.88 -1.38
N ASP A 195 5.38 1.11 -0.07
CA ASP A 195 5.06 0.13 0.98
C ASP A 195 3.57 -0.24 0.96
N LEU A 196 2.69 0.76 0.82
CA LEU A 196 1.24 0.53 0.71
C LEU A 196 0.86 -0.22 -0.59
N LEU A 197 1.50 0.08 -1.72
CA LEU A 197 1.27 -0.65 -2.97
C LEU A 197 1.54 -2.15 -2.80
N VAL A 198 2.65 -2.51 -2.16
CA VAL A 198 3.02 -3.92 -1.92
C VAL A 198 2.12 -4.59 -0.88
N LYS A 199 1.72 -3.87 0.17
CA LYS A 199 0.82 -4.43 1.21
C LYS A 199 -0.61 -4.66 0.71
N LEU A 200 -1.09 -3.81 -0.21
CA LEU A 200 -2.50 -3.79 -0.61
C LEU A 200 -2.78 -4.48 -1.95
N SER A 201 -1.75 -4.93 -2.66
CA SER A 201 -1.92 -5.64 -3.93
C SER A 201 -1.00 -6.86 -4.03
N VAL A 202 -1.48 -7.86 -4.76
CA VAL A 202 -0.63 -8.99 -5.17
C VAL A 202 0.41 -8.44 -6.13
N MET A 203 1.68 -8.78 -5.90
CA MET A 203 2.75 -8.37 -6.80
C MET A 203 2.52 -8.94 -8.21
N ASN A 204 2.53 -8.06 -9.20
CA ASN A 204 2.37 -8.35 -10.62
C ASN A 204 3.00 -7.22 -11.44
N GLN A 205 2.96 -7.35 -12.77
CA GLN A 205 3.51 -6.36 -13.69
C GLN A 205 2.99 -4.93 -13.47
N ASN A 206 1.70 -4.75 -13.23
CA ASN A 206 1.10 -3.43 -13.03
C ASN A 206 1.54 -2.81 -11.69
N THR A 207 1.51 -3.59 -10.61
CA THR A 207 1.99 -3.14 -9.29
C THR A 207 3.47 -2.78 -9.36
N TYR A 208 4.30 -3.64 -9.96
CA TYR A 208 5.73 -3.40 -10.07
C TYR A 208 6.07 -2.19 -10.95
N SER A 209 5.37 -2.04 -12.08
CA SER A 209 5.49 -0.85 -12.94
C SER A 209 5.16 0.43 -12.17
N LYS A 210 4.08 0.42 -11.38
CA LYS A 210 3.71 1.58 -10.55
C LYS A 210 4.75 1.89 -9.47
N ILE A 211 5.34 0.88 -8.84
CA ILE A 211 6.45 1.07 -7.88
C ILE A 211 7.62 1.80 -8.57
N LYS A 212 8.00 1.37 -9.78
CA LYS A 212 9.07 2.02 -10.54
C LYS A 212 8.73 3.45 -10.94
N GLU A 213 7.49 3.73 -11.30
CA GLU A 213 7.00 5.10 -11.57
C GLU A 213 7.20 6.01 -10.36
N VAL A 214 6.74 5.56 -9.18
CA VAL A 214 6.85 6.33 -7.92
C VAL A 214 8.32 6.56 -7.54
N ILE A 215 9.17 5.56 -7.68
CA ILE A 215 10.63 5.67 -7.42
C ILE A 215 11.29 6.63 -8.39
N ASN A 216 11.01 6.55 -9.69
CA ASN A 216 11.56 7.47 -10.68
C ASN A 216 11.18 8.92 -10.35
N LYS A 217 9.93 9.15 -9.93
CA LYS A 217 9.48 10.47 -9.50
C LYS A 217 10.26 10.95 -8.28
N GLN A 218 10.48 10.11 -7.27
CA GLN A 218 11.31 10.47 -6.12
C GLN A 218 12.74 10.85 -6.54
N ILE A 219 13.38 10.03 -7.38
CA ILE A 219 14.76 10.27 -7.86
C ILE A 219 14.83 11.60 -8.62
N TRP A 220 13.83 11.89 -9.46
CA TRP A 220 13.71 13.18 -10.13
C TRP A 220 13.64 14.35 -9.15
N VAL A 221 12.82 14.25 -8.08
CA VAL A 221 12.76 15.31 -7.05
C VAL A 221 14.07 15.43 -6.28
N CYS A 222 14.67 14.32 -5.86
CA CYS A 222 15.97 14.31 -5.19
C CYS A 222 17.05 15.01 -6.04
N SER A 223 16.93 14.98 -7.37
CA SER A 223 17.85 15.66 -8.27
C SER A 223 17.85 17.19 -8.16
N TYR A 224 16.76 17.80 -7.69
CA TYR A 224 16.70 19.24 -7.39
C TYR A 224 17.21 19.58 -5.99
N MET A 225 17.42 18.57 -5.15
CA MET A 225 17.79 18.71 -3.74
C MET A 225 19.14 18.04 -3.42
N LYS A 226 19.97 17.79 -4.44
CA LYS A 226 21.25 17.04 -4.35
C LYS A 226 22.18 17.54 -3.25
N ASP A 227 22.27 18.85 -3.06
CA ASP A 227 23.10 19.50 -2.03
C ASP A 227 22.48 19.47 -0.61
N SER A 228 21.44 18.67 -0.36
CA SER A 228 20.75 18.58 0.93
C SER A 228 20.58 17.14 1.40
N SER A 229 20.11 16.95 2.64
CA SER A 229 19.74 15.63 3.18
C SER A 229 18.73 14.88 2.32
N TRP A 230 17.92 15.62 1.58
CA TRP A 230 16.79 15.11 0.80
C TRP A 230 17.18 14.67 -0.61
N GLY A 231 18.44 14.87 -1.01
CA GLY A 231 19.00 14.39 -2.28
C GLY A 231 19.38 12.90 -2.27
N ILE A 232 19.05 12.17 -1.20
CA ILE A 232 19.46 10.78 -0.96
C ILE A 232 18.19 9.91 -0.91
N PRO A 233 17.86 9.14 -1.97
CA PRO A 233 16.68 8.27 -1.99
C PRO A 233 16.97 6.90 -1.35
N ASP A 234 17.51 6.91 -0.12
CA ASP A 234 17.98 5.71 0.60
C ASP A 234 16.85 4.79 1.05
N ASP A 235 15.74 5.35 1.54
CA ASP A 235 14.61 4.57 2.06
C ASP A 235 13.97 3.64 1.02
N THR A 236 13.75 4.13 -0.20
CA THR A 236 13.14 3.36 -1.29
C THR A 236 14.14 2.43 -1.96
N MET A 237 15.44 2.78 -1.99
CA MET A 237 16.47 1.84 -2.43
C MET A 237 16.54 0.65 -1.48
N ARG A 238 16.56 0.90 -0.17
CA ARG A 238 16.54 -0.15 0.85
C ARG A 238 15.29 -1.02 0.75
N PHE A 239 14.13 -0.41 0.49
CA PHE A 239 12.90 -1.17 0.22
C PHE A 239 13.06 -2.12 -0.96
N MET A 240 13.56 -1.65 -2.11
CA MET A 240 13.73 -2.47 -3.30
C MET A 240 14.77 -3.58 -3.11
N SER A 241 15.86 -3.32 -2.38
CA SER A 241 16.82 -4.36 -1.98
C SER A 241 16.16 -5.41 -1.09
N GLY A 242 15.31 -5.00 -0.15
CA GLY A 242 14.52 -5.92 0.67
C GLY A 242 13.51 -6.73 -0.16
N LEU A 243 12.92 -6.13 -1.19
CA LEU A 243 12.04 -6.83 -2.12
C LEU A 243 12.78 -7.91 -2.92
N ALA A 244 14.00 -7.64 -3.39
CA ALA A 244 14.84 -8.64 -4.04
C ALA A 244 15.13 -9.82 -3.10
N GLN A 245 15.50 -9.55 -1.84
CA GLN A 245 15.73 -10.59 -0.84
C GLN A 245 14.47 -11.44 -0.59
N ALA A 246 13.30 -10.81 -0.48
CA ALA A 246 12.04 -11.53 -0.31
C ALA A 246 11.72 -12.49 -1.47
N PHE A 247 12.17 -12.19 -2.69
CA PHE A 247 12.07 -13.10 -3.84
C PHE A 247 13.07 -14.26 -3.74
N ILE A 248 14.31 -13.99 -3.33
CA ILE A 248 15.31 -15.03 -3.06
C ILE A 248 14.78 -16.03 -2.03
N ASP A 249 14.22 -15.54 -0.92
CA ASP A 249 13.68 -16.37 0.17
C ASP A 249 12.52 -17.26 -0.32
N LYS A 250 11.76 -16.80 -1.31
CA LYS A 250 10.68 -17.54 -1.98
C LYS A 250 11.15 -18.41 -3.15
N LYS A 251 12.46 -18.45 -3.42
CA LYS A 251 13.07 -19.17 -4.55
C LYS A 251 12.57 -18.70 -5.92
N MET A 252 12.24 -17.41 -6.00
CA MET A 252 11.84 -16.69 -7.21
C MET A 252 13.06 -15.95 -7.78
N TYR A 253 14.00 -16.68 -8.38
CA TYR A 253 15.33 -16.15 -8.68
C TYR A 253 15.32 -15.21 -9.88
N GLN A 254 14.44 -15.46 -10.85
CA GLN A 254 14.25 -14.58 -12.00
C GLN A 254 13.75 -13.18 -11.56
N GLU A 255 12.76 -13.13 -10.66
CA GLU A 255 12.26 -11.88 -10.08
C GLU A 255 13.32 -11.18 -9.23
N ALA A 256 14.04 -11.92 -8.39
CA ALA A 256 15.12 -11.36 -7.59
C ALA A 256 16.17 -10.66 -8.46
N LEU A 257 16.66 -11.33 -9.51
CA LEU A 257 17.62 -10.76 -10.46
C LEU A 257 17.05 -9.52 -11.17
N THR A 258 15.78 -9.58 -11.58
CA THR A 258 15.07 -8.46 -12.20
C THR A 258 15.07 -7.24 -11.29
N VAL A 259 14.70 -7.40 -10.01
CA VAL A 259 14.69 -6.31 -9.04
C VAL A 259 16.08 -5.76 -8.79
N MET A 260 17.10 -6.61 -8.61
CA MET A 260 18.48 -6.14 -8.38
C MET A 260 18.99 -5.29 -9.56
N LYS A 261 18.76 -5.74 -10.79
CA LYS A 261 19.13 -4.98 -12.01
C LYS A 261 18.37 -3.68 -12.11
N ASP A 262 17.06 -3.67 -11.81
CA ASP A 262 16.25 -2.46 -11.82
C ASP A 262 16.70 -1.47 -10.74
N VAL A 263 17.13 -1.91 -9.55
CA VAL A 263 17.72 -1.01 -8.54
C VAL A 263 18.99 -0.34 -9.07
N VAL A 264 19.93 -1.11 -9.61
CA VAL A 264 21.16 -0.53 -10.17
C VAL A 264 20.85 0.47 -11.29
N LYS A 265 19.88 0.15 -12.15
CA LYS A 265 19.46 1.01 -13.26
C LYS A 265 18.78 2.30 -12.78
N LEU A 266 17.74 2.19 -11.94
CA LEU A 266 16.93 3.33 -11.49
C LEU A 266 17.77 4.32 -10.68
N TYR A 267 18.56 3.81 -9.74
CA TYR A 267 19.31 4.65 -8.80
C TYR A 267 20.67 5.14 -9.32
N LYS A 268 21.05 4.80 -10.56
CA LYS A 268 22.36 5.14 -11.14
C LYS A 268 22.67 6.64 -11.05
N SER A 269 21.75 7.48 -11.50
CA SER A 269 21.95 8.94 -11.45
C SER A 269 22.12 9.43 -10.01
N ALA A 270 21.29 8.91 -9.10
CA ALA A 270 21.36 9.25 -7.69
C ALA A 270 22.69 8.84 -7.05
N TYR A 271 23.17 7.65 -7.38
CA TYR A 271 24.49 7.19 -6.99
C TYR A 271 25.59 8.13 -7.49
N GLU A 272 25.58 8.49 -8.77
CA GLU A 272 26.62 9.32 -9.39
C GLU A 272 26.77 10.68 -8.68
N TRP A 273 25.66 11.40 -8.44
CA TRP A 273 25.77 12.70 -7.76
C TRP A 273 26.14 12.56 -6.28
N ASN A 274 25.63 11.54 -5.58
CA ASN A 274 25.96 11.33 -4.17
C ASN A 274 27.43 10.95 -4.01
N LYS A 275 27.99 10.16 -4.93
CA LYS A 275 29.42 9.82 -4.95
C LYS A 275 30.30 11.05 -5.16
N VAL A 276 29.92 11.96 -6.06
CA VAL A 276 30.65 13.23 -6.29
C VAL A 276 30.57 14.16 -5.08
N LEU A 277 29.41 14.22 -4.41
CA LEU A 277 29.21 15.10 -3.25
C LEU A 277 29.79 14.55 -1.95
N LEU A 278 30.06 13.25 -1.87
CA LEU A 278 30.51 12.58 -0.64
C LEU A 278 31.76 13.22 0.00
N PRO A 279 32.85 13.54 -0.74
CA PRO A 279 34.03 14.17 -0.15
C PRO A 279 33.74 15.54 0.48
N LYS A 280 32.92 16.36 -0.19
CA LYS A 280 32.47 17.67 0.32
C LYS A 280 31.70 17.53 1.63
N TRP A 281 30.88 16.49 1.77
CA TRP A 281 30.13 16.22 3.00
C TRP A 281 31.00 15.62 4.11
N GLU A 282 32.02 14.83 3.75
CA GLU A 282 33.01 14.31 4.69
C GLU A 282 33.81 15.43 5.36
N GLU A 283 34.33 16.37 4.56
CA GLU A 283 35.04 17.54 5.07
C GLU A 283 34.16 18.34 6.05
N LYS A 284 32.91 18.62 5.66
CA LYS A 284 31.94 19.32 6.51
C LYS A 284 31.62 18.56 7.80
N ALA A 285 31.54 17.23 7.75
CA ALA A 285 31.23 16.40 8.92
C ALA A 285 32.41 16.28 9.90
N ASN A 286 33.64 16.38 9.40
CA ASN A 286 34.88 16.31 10.18
C ASN A 286 35.33 17.66 10.74
N ALA A 287 34.74 18.78 10.31
CA ALA A 287 35.01 20.09 10.87
C ALA A 287 34.73 20.13 12.38
N ALA A 288 35.57 20.83 13.15
CA ALA A 288 35.50 20.88 14.61
C ALA A 288 34.11 21.29 15.16
N ASN A 289 33.39 22.14 14.42
CA ASN A 289 32.07 22.67 14.78
C ASN A 289 30.91 22.02 13.99
N ALA A 290 31.10 20.83 13.42
CA ALA A 290 30.08 20.17 12.62
C ALA A 290 28.83 19.81 13.43
N SER A 291 27.66 20.25 12.97
CA SER A 291 26.38 19.92 13.62
C SER A 291 26.00 18.45 13.43
N ASN A 292 25.18 17.90 14.34
CA ASN A 292 24.65 16.54 14.22
C ASN A 292 23.92 16.31 12.89
N LYS A 293 23.22 17.32 12.38
CA LYS A 293 22.53 17.26 11.08
C LYS A 293 23.51 17.01 9.93
N ILE A 294 24.67 17.68 9.92
CA ILE A 294 25.70 17.47 8.89
C ILE A 294 26.26 16.05 8.96
N LYS A 295 26.56 15.55 10.17
CA LYS A 295 27.05 14.19 10.39
C LYS A 295 26.04 13.13 9.94
N GLN A 296 24.76 13.35 10.17
CA GLN A 296 23.69 12.48 9.70
C GLN A 296 23.60 12.45 8.17
N ILE A 297 23.73 13.60 7.50
CA ILE A 297 23.72 13.67 6.02
C ILE A 297 24.89 12.89 5.43
N TYR A 298 26.10 13.11 5.95
CA TYR A 298 27.29 12.36 5.53
C TYR A 298 27.09 10.86 5.73
N SER A 299 26.58 10.43 6.89
CA SER A 299 26.32 9.01 7.18
C SER A 299 25.31 8.39 6.20
N ARG A 300 24.18 9.07 5.93
CA ARG A 300 23.19 8.62 4.95
C ARG A 300 23.77 8.50 3.55
N MET A 301 24.52 9.52 3.09
CA MET A 301 25.14 9.54 1.77
C MET A 301 26.16 8.42 1.62
N LYS A 302 27.02 8.24 2.63
CA LYS A 302 28.03 7.16 2.69
C LYS A 302 27.38 5.78 2.64
N ASN A 303 26.32 5.57 3.41
CA ASN A 303 25.59 4.30 3.41
C ASN A 303 24.90 4.04 2.08
N PHE A 304 24.26 5.05 1.49
CA PHE A 304 23.62 4.94 0.18
C PHE A 304 24.63 4.54 -0.92
N VAL A 305 25.76 5.25 -1.02
CA VAL A 305 26.83 4.95 -1.99
C VAL A 305 27.36 3.53 -1.79
N ARG A 306 27.68 3.14 -0.55
CA ARG A 306 28.15 1.80 -0.21
C ARG A 306 27.15 0.70 -0.54
N SER A 307 25.87 0.91 -0.23
CA SER A 307 24.82 -0.06 -0.51
C SER A 307 24.61 -0.25 -2.02
N TYR A 308 24.71 0.82 -2.80
CA TYR A 308 24.65 0.72 -4.27
C TYR A 308 25.83 -0.08 -4.83
N GLU A 309 27.07 0.24 -4.42
CA GLU A 309 28.28 -0.47 -4.87
C GLU A 309 28.28 -1.95 -4.43
N LYS A 310 27.82 -2.22 -3.21
CA LYS A 310 27.63 -3.59 -2.71
C LYS A 310 26.66 -4.36 -3.60
N LEU A 311 25.51 -3.78 -3.91
CA LEU A 311 24.51 -4.43 -4.77
C LEU A 311 25.04 -4.69 -6.18
N GLN A 312 25.80 -3.76 -6.77
CA GLN A 312 26.42 -3.98 -8.08
C GLN A 312 27.33 -5.21 -8.09
N ASN A 313 28.12 -5.39 -7.03
CA ASN A 313 28.99 -6.57 -6.88
C ASN A 313 28.18 -7.84 -6.59
N GLU A 314 27.15 -7.74 -5.75
CA GLU A 314 26.29 -8.88 -5.39
C GLU A 314 25.52 -9.45 -6.59
N ILE A 315 25.21 -8.65 -7.61
CA ILE A 315 24.57 -9.16 -8.84
C ILE A 315 25.46 -10.21 -9.51
N GLN A 316 26.76 -9.95 -9.63
CA GLN A 316 27.68 -10.89 -10.29
C GLN A 316 27.85 -12.16 -9.47
N SER A 317 28.04 -12.03 -8.15
CA SER A 317 28.09 -13.18 -7.24
C SER A 317 26.81 -14.01 -7.28
N PHE A 318 25.65 -13.37 -7.34
CA PHE A 318 24.36 -14.05 -7.43
C PHE A 318 24.22 -14.81 -8.75
N ILE A 319 24.58 -14.19 -9.89
CA ILE A 319 24.62 -14.85 -11.20
C ILE A 319 25.54 -16.07 -11.16
N ASP A 320 26.74 -15.94 -10.57
CA ASP A 320 27.70 -17.03 -10.42
C ASP A 320 27.15 -18.21 -9.62
N GLU A 321 26.50 -17.92 -8.50
CA GLU A 321 25.85 -18.93 -7.67
C GLU A 321 24.75 -19.65 -8.43
N LEU A 322 23.89 -18.93 -9.16
CA LEU A 322 22.85 -19.53 -9.98
C LEU A 322 23.42 -20.45 -11.05
N ILE A 323 24.42 -19.99 -11.82
CA ILE A 323 25.09 -20.80 -12.85
C ILE A 323 25.66 -22.09 -12.24
N LYS A 324 26.32 -21.98 -11.07
CA LYS A 324 26.91 -23.12 -10.37
C LYS A 324 25.84 -24.12 -9.91
N VAL A 325 24.78 -23.63 -9.28
CA VAL A 325 23.67 -24.46 -8.78
C VAL A 325 22.97 -25.16 -9.94
N TYR A 326 22.62 -24.43 -10.99
CA TYR A 326 21.92 -24.98 -12.15
C TYR A 326 22.81 -25.97 -12.93
N GLY A 327 24.10 -25.67 -13.08
CA GLY A 327 25.05 -26.60 -13.68
C GLY A 327 25.18 -27.92 -12.89
N ASN A 328 25.12 -27.87 -11.55
CA ASN A 328 25.13 -29.06 -10.72
C ASN A 328 23.84 -29.89 -10.88
N VAL A 329 22.67 -29.24 -10.99
CA VAL A 329 21.39 -29.92 -11.25
C VAL A 329 21.44 -30.73 -12.54
N ILE A 330 21.99 -30.15 -13.61
CA ILE A 330 22.18 -30.83 -14.90
C ILE A 330 23.11 -32.03 -14.74
N LYS A 331 24.28 -31.85 -14.11
CA LYS A 331 25.28 -32.90 -13.90
C LYS A 331 24.76 -34.08 -13.07
N LEU A 332 23.95 -33.78 -12.05
CA LEU A 332 23.38 -34.79 -11.15
C LEU A 332 22.08 -35.41 -11.70
N ASN A 333 21.58 -34.94 -12.86
CA ASN A 333 20.31 -35.37 -13.45
C ASN A 333 19.12 -35.28 -12.46
N ASP A 334 19.09 -34.24 -11.62
CA ASP A 334 17.99 -34.02 -10.67
C ASP A 334 16.77 -33.45 -11.40
N GLN A 335 15.87 -34.33 -11.82
CA GLN A 335 14.66 -33.95 -12.55
C GLN A 335 13.71 -33.05 -11.74
N LYS A 336 13.69 -33.18 -10.41
CA LYS A 336 12.80 -32.40 -9.55
C LYS A 336 13.29 -30.96 -9.46
N ALA A 337 14.59 -30.78 -9.17
CA ALA A 337 15.22 -29.46 -9.14
C ALA A 337 15.18 -28.79 -10.53
N ARG A 338 15.45 -29.57 -11.59
CA ARG A 338 15.38 -29.08 -12.97
C ARG A 338 14.02 -28.46 -13.29
N LYS A 339 12.93 -29.20 -13.07
CA LYS A 339 11.56 -28.69 -13.29
C LYS A 339 11.25 -27.46 -12.45
N MET A 340 11.72 -27.42 -11.21
CA MET A 340 11.50 -26.28 -10.33
C MET A 340 12.15 -25.00 -10.89
N TYR A 341 13.41 -25.07 -11.31
CA TYR A 341 14.13 -23.91 -11.85
C TYR A 341 13.65 -23.54 -13.26
N GLU A 342 13.35 -24.50 -14.13
CA GLU A 342 12.74 -24.20 -15.44
C GLU A 342 11.38 -23.51 -15.29
N ASN A 343 10.59 -23.89 -14.29
CA ASN A 343 9.33 -23.21 -13.98
C ASN A 343 9.53 -21.79 -13.45
N ASP A 344 10.47 -21.58 -12.51
CA ASP A 344 10.85 -20.25 -12.00
C ASP A 344 11.18 -19.29 -13.16
N TRP A 345 11.98 -19.76 -14.12
CA TRP A 345 12.42 -18.94 -15.25
C TRP A 345 11.42 -18.85 -16.41
N SER A 346 10.32 -19.60 -16.34
CA SER A 346 9.34 -19.65 -17.42
C SER A 346 8.37 -18.47 -17.41
N THR A 347 8.13 -17.87 -16.24
CA THR A 347 7.16 -16.80 -16.06
C THR A 347 7.71 -15.80 -15.07
N ASN A 348 7.88 -14.56 -15.51
CA ASN A 348 8.30 -13.47 -14.64
C ASN A 348 7.08 -12.61 -14.26
N ILE A 349 6.67 -12.67 -13.00
CA ILE A 349 5.46 -11.96 -12.55
C ILE A 349 5.61 -10.42 -12.58
N LEU A 350 6.86 -9.91 -12.63
CA LEU A 350 7.17 -8.48 -12.63
C LEU A 350 7.19 -7.87 -14.02
N THR A 351 7.53 -8.66 -15.04
CA THR A 351 7.60 -8.19 -16.44
C THR A 351 6.41 -8.67 -17.27
N GLY A 352 5.69 -9.70 -16.82
CA GLY A 352 4.63 -10.36 -17.59
C GLY A 352 5.17 -11.29 -18.68
N GLU A 353 6.49 -11.49 -18.76
CA GLU A 353 7.11 -12.41 -19.71
C GLU A 353 6.73 -13.85 -19.39
N ASN A 354 6.33 -14.59 -20.42
CA ASN A 354 6.05 -16.01 -20.34
C ASN A 354 6.72 -16.71 -21.52
N LYS A 355 7.75 -17.50 -21.23
CA LYS A 355 8.52 -18.24 -22.22
C LYS A 355 8.99 -19.55 -21.60
N LYS A 356 8.64 -20.68 -22.23
CA LYS A 356 9.26 -21.95 -21.85
C LYS A 356 10.76 -21.90 -22.15
N VAL A 357 11.56 -22.19 -21.13
CA VAL A 357 13.02 -22.21 -21.24
C VAL A 357 13.58 -23.49 -20.60
N THR A 358 14.66 -24.01 -21.15
CA THR A 358 15.42 -25.08 -20.52
C THR A 358 16.47 -24.52 -19.57
N LEU A 359 16.95 -25.34 -18.63
CA LEU A 359 17.98 -24.91 -17.70
C LEU A 359 19.30 -24.53 -18.40
N GLU A 360 19.61 -25.15 -19.53
CA GLU A 360 20.75 -24.79 -20.38
C GLU A 360 20.58 -23.37 -20.96
N GLU A 361 19.39 -23.05 -21.48
CA GLU A 361 19.08 -21.71 -22.00
C GLU A 361 19.13 -20.64 -20.90
N VAL A 362 18.68 -20.97 -19.69
CA VAL A 362 18.79 -20.10 -18.51
C VAL A 362 20.26 -19.83 -18.17
N ILE A 363 21.10 -20.86 -18.15
CA ILE A 363 22.53 -20.70 -17.87
C ILE A 363 23.19 -19.83 -18.94
N ASP A 364 22.85 -20.00 -20.21
CA ASP A 364 23.44 -19.19 -21.29
C ASP A 364 22.97 -17.73 -21.24
N TYR A 365 21.71 -17.48 -20.88
CA TYR A 365 21.24 -16.14 -20.55
C TYR A 365 22.04 -15.55 -19.38
N LEU A 366 22.19 -16.27 -18.27
CA LEU A 366 22.94 -15.81 -17.09
C LEU A 366 24.41 -15.49 -17.43
N LYS A 367 25.06 -16.29 -18.28
CA LYS A 367 26.43 -16.00 -18.77
C LYS A 367 26.48 -14.72 -19.60
N SER A 368 25.46 -14.46 -20.44
CA SER A 368 25.40 -13.24 -21.25
C SER A 368 25.21 -11.97 -20.41
N GLU A 369 24.71 -12.11 -19.18
CA GLU A 369 24.52 -11.03 -18.23
C GLU A 369 25.77 -10.70 -17.38
N LYS A 370 26.81 -11.53 -17.46
CA LYS A 370 28.12 -11.18 -16.91
C LYS A 370 28.73 -10.06 -17.76
N LYS A 371 28.96 -8.90 -17.15
CA LYS A 371 29.64 -7.77 -17.76
C LYS A 371 30.84 -7.36 -16.93
#